data_AF-A0A8T3U733-F1
#
_entry.id   AF-A0A8T3U733-F1
#
_cell.length_a   1.000
_cell.length_b   1.000
_cell.length_c   1.000
_cell.angle_alpha   90.00
_cell.angle_beta   90.00
_cell.angle_gamma   90.00
#
_symmetry.space_group_name_H-M   'P 1'
#
loop_
_entity.id
_entity.type
_entity.pdbx_description
1 polymer ?
#
loop_
_entity_poly.entity_id
_entity_poly.type
_entity_poly.pdbx_seq_one_letter_code
_entity_poly.pdbx_strand_id
1 'polypeptide(L)'
;KEEYGMEMLKAGTDLSSYSIEEILNIDRKTAIYGNYKASIDQVMTADVEETLKLKEELEKGMQKIIEEENLDLFMLLITDIINSDSTVIALGNKIGAVEKGYNVTLNNNMAVLKGVVSRKKQVVPIITDMLK
;
A
#
# COMPACT_ATOMS: atom_id res chain seq x y z
N LYS A 1 18.59 -8.67 23.44
CA LYS A 1 19.13 -8.54 22.06
C LYS A 1 18.03 -8.27 21.03
N GLU A 2 16.79 -8.69 21.28
CA GLU A 2 15.64 -8.36 20.41
C GLU A 2 15.18 -6.90 20.54
N GLU A 3 15.24 -6.33 21.75
CA GLU A 3 14.80 -4.95 22.04
C GLU A 3 15.56 -3.89 21.21
N TYR A 4 16.90 -3.96 21.17
CA TYR A 4 17.72 -3.05 20.36
C TYR A 4 17.45 -3.16 18.86
N GLY A 5 17.20 -4.38 18.36
CA GLY A 5 16.84 -4.59 16.95
C GLY A 5 15.48 -3.99 16.64
N MET A 6 14.52 -4.11 17.55
CA MET A 6 13.18 -3.57 17.39
C MET A 6 13.13 -2.04 17.46
N GLU A 7 13.91 -1.41 18.35
CA GLU A 7 14.05 0.05 18.41
C GLU A 7 14.71 0.61 17.15
N MET A 8 15.75 -0.06 16.63
CA MET A 8 16.42 0.35 15.39
C MET A 8 15.50 0.21 14.17
N LEU A 9 14.70 -0.86 14.12
CA LEU A 9 13.70 -1.06 13.07
C LEU A 9 12.59 0.00 13.16
N LYS A 10 12.06 0.27 14.36
CA LYS A 10 11.06 1.33 14.58
C LYS A 10 11.57 2.69 14.11
N ALA A 11 12.78 3.09 14.51
CA ALA A 11 13.37 4.36 14.09
C ALA A 11 13.60 4.43 12.56
N GLY A 12 13.93 3.30 11.93
CA GLY A 12 14.12 3.23 10.48
C GLY A 12 12.83 3.18 9.65
N THR A 13 11.69 2.94 10.32
CA THR A 13 10.38 2.84 9.68
C THR A 13 9.34 3.80 10.27
N ASP A 14 9.81 4.82 11.00
CA ASP A 14 8.93 5.83 11.57
C ASP A 14 8.44 6.76 10.45
N LEU A 15 7.14 6.67 10.16
CA LEU A 15 6.49 7.47 9.14
C LEU A 15 5.92 8.78 9.71
N SER A 16 5.96 8.99 11.04
CA SER A 16 5.34 10.15 11.69
C SER A 16 6.01 11.48 11.35
N SER A 17 7.30 11.46 10.97
CA SER A 17 8.05 12.65 10.55
C SER A 17 7.84 13.00 9.07
N TYR A 18 7.21 12.13 8.29
CA TYR A 18 6.99 12.33 6.85
C TYR A 18 5.63 12.99 6.61
N SER A 19 5.59 13.90 5.65
CA SER A 19 4.33 14.39 5.11
C SER A 19 3.60 13.28 4.33
N ILE A 20 2.30 13.42 4.18
CA ILE A 20 1.46 12.48 3.41
C ILE A 20 1.97 12.31 1.98
N GLU A 21 2.38 13.41 1.35
CA GLU A 21 2.94 13.38 0.00
C GLU A 21 4.25 12.58 -0.04
N GLU A 22 5.12 12.76 0.95
CA GLU A 22 6.35 11.97 1.03
C GLU A 22 6.04 10.50 1.24
N ILE A 23 5.15 10.14 2.18
CA ILE A 23 4.74 8.76 2.45
C ILE A 23 4.26 8.08 1.17
N LEU A 24 3.39 8.74 0.40
CA LEU A 24 2.85 8.21 -0.85
C LEU A 24 3.89 8.09 -1.98
N ASN A 25 5.06 8.73 -1.83
CA ASN A 25 6.13 8.74 -2.82
C ASN A 25 7.36 7.88 -2.45
N ILE A 26 7.50 7.40 -1.20
CA ILE A 26 8.67 6.63 -0.72
C ILE A 26 9.09 5.50 -1.67
N ASP A 27 8.16 4.59 -1.99
CA ASP A 27 8.37 3.54 -3.00
C ASP A 27 7.18 3.47 -3.95
N ARG A 28 6.89 4.60 -4.59
CA ARG A 28 5.86 4.69 -5.62
C ARG A 28 6.28 4.04 -6.94
N LYS A 29 5.44 3.21 -7.53
CA LYS A 29 5.65 2.59 -8.86
C LYS A 29 4.39 2.62 -9.71
N THR A 30 4.26 3.72 -10.44
CA THR A 30 3.27 3.87 -11.52
C THR A 30 3.73 3.15 -12.78
N ALA A 31 2.89 2.28 -13.32
CA ALA A 31 3.11 1.62 -14.60
C ALA A 31 1.76 1.20 -15.24
N ILE A 32 1.84 0.62 -16.43
CA ILE A 32 0.70 -0.07 -17.04
C ILE A 32 0.74 -1.52 -16.57
N TYR A 33 -0.33 -1.96 -15.91
CA TYR A 33 -0.52 -3.33 -15.45
C TYR A 33 -1.74 -3.90 -16.17
N GLY A 34 -1.53 -4.88 -17.06
CA GLY A 34 -2.57 -5.35 -17.96
C GLY A 34 -2.95 -4.24 -18.96
N ASN A 35 -4.23 -3.87 -18.97
CA ASN A 35 -4.77 -2.82 -19.85
C ASN A 35 -4.94 -1.45 -19.17
N TYR A 36 -4.57 -1.34 -17.89
CA TYR A 36 -4.89 -0.18 -17.06
C TYR A 36 -3.65 0.48 -16.46
N LYS A 37 -3.71 1.80 -16.24
CA LYS A 37 -2.62 2.54 -15.59
C LYS A 37 -2.83 2.49 -14.09
N ALA A 38 -1.87 1.94 -13.34
CA ALA A 38 -2.00 1.85 -11.88
C ALA A 38 -0.70 2.21 -11.16
N SER A 39 -0.84 2.63 -9.91
CA SER A 39 0.26 2.79 -8.96
C SER A 39 0.17 1.69 -7.91
N ILE A 40 1.27 0.95 -7.72
CA ILE A 40 1.39 -0.08 -6.69
C ILE A 40 2.57 0.28 -5.81
N ASP A 41 2.26 0.74 -4.60
CA ASP A 41 3.17 1.50 -3.76
C ASP A 41 3.32 0.79 -2.42
N GLN A 42 4.48 0.92 -1.80
CA GLN A 42 4.78 0.19 -0.58
C GLN A 42 5.50 1.06 0.43
N VAL A 43 5.07 1.00 1.68
CA VAL A 43 5.76 1.59 2.83
C VAL A 43 5.95 0.50 3.88
N MET A 44 7.10 0.53 4.54
CA MET A 44 7.43 -0.40 5.61
C MET A 44 7.25 0.31 6.94
N THR A 45 6.58 -0.32 7.89
CA THR A 45 6.35 0.23 9.23
C THR A 45 6.42 -0.88 10.28
N ALA A 46 6.98 -0.56 11.44
CA ALA A 46 6.87 -1.37 12.64
C ALA A 46 5.61 -1.03 13.48
N ASP A 47 4.86 0.00 13.07
CA ASP A 47 3.61 0.44 13.68
C ASP A 47 2.56 0.75 12.60
N VAL A 48 1.79 -0.29 12.24
CA VAL A 48 0.72 -0.17 11.25
C VAL A 48 -0.42 0.70 11.77
N GLU A 49 -0.74 0.59 13.07
CA GLU A 49 -1.87 1.33 13.66
C GLU A 49 -1.63 2.84 13.61
N GLU A 50 -0.42 3.30 13.91
CA GLU A 50 -0.05 4.71 13.81
C GLU A 50 -0.19 5.22 12.37
N THR A 51 0.24 4.41 11.39
CA THR A 51 0.12 4.76 9.97
C THR A 51 -1.34 4.84 9.53
N LEU A 52 -2.19 3.93 10.04
CA LEU A 52 -3.61 3.89 9.73
C LEU A 52 -4.40 5.05 10.35
N LYS A 53 -3.89 5.72 11.39
CA LYS A 53 -4.49 6.98 11.88
C LYS A 53 -4.47 8.08 10.81
N LEU A 54 -3.52 8.02 9.88
CA LEU A 54 -3.40 8.95 8.76
C LEU A 54 -4.24 8.53 7.53
N LYS A 55 -5.04 7.46 7.63
CA LYS A 55 -5.77 6.88 6.50
C LYS A 55 -6.58 7.91 5.71
N GLU A 56 -7.34 8.78 6.36
CA GLU A 56 -8.18 9.76 5.64
C GLU A 56 -7.33 10.74 4.82
N GLU A 57 -6.19 11.19 5.36
CA GLU A 57 -5.29 12.09 4.66
C GLU A 57 -4.53 11.36 3.55
N LEU A 58 -4.12 10.11 3.78
CA LEU A 58 -3.55 9.23 2.75
C LEU A 58 -4.52 9.03 1.59
N GLU A 59 -5.80 8.74 1.87
CA GLU A 59 -6.83 8.59 0.85
C GLU A 59 -7.04 9.87 0.04
N LYS A 60 -7.04 11.04 0.69
CA LYS A 60 -7.10 12.33 -0.03
C LYS A 60 -5.89 12.54 -0.94
N GLY A 61 -4.68 12.23 -0.46
CA GLY A 61 -3.45 12.31 -1.25
C GLY A 61 -3.46 11.33 -2.43
N MET A 62 -3.88 10.09 -2.19
CA MET A 62 -4.06 9.07 -3.23
C MET A 62 -5.07 9.52 -4.29
N GLN A 63 -6.23 10.05 -3.87
CA GLN A 63 -7.26 10.55 -4.78
C GLN A 63 -6.74 11.69 -5.66
N LYS A 64 -5.97 12.63 -5.09
CA LYS A 64 -5.32 13.70 -5.85
C LYS A 64 -4.37 13.14 -6.92
N ILE A 65 -3.52 12.15 -6.57
CA ILE A 65 -2.61 11.53 -7.52
C ILE A 65 -3.37 10.76 -8.61
N ILE A 66 -4.45 10.06 -8.25
CA ILE A 66 -5.32 9.38 -9.22
C ILE A 66 -5.85 10.37 -10.27
N GLU A 67 -6.33 11.53 -9.84
CA GLU A 67 -6.87 12.56 -10.72
C GLU A 67 -5.78 13.23 -11.57
N GLU A 68 -4.64 13.59 -10.97
CA GLU A 68 -3.51 14.23 -11.67
C GLU A 68 -2.87 13.32 -12.72
N GLU A 69 -2.69 12.04 -12.38
CA GLU A 69 -2.01 11.08 -13.25
C GLU A 69 -2.97 10.21 -14.08
N ASN A 70 -4.29 10.38 -13.93
CA ASN A 70 -5.33 9.58 -14.57
C ASN A 70 -5.12 8.07 -14.34
N LEU A 71 -5.04 7.67 -13.07
CA LEU A 71 -4.83 6.27 -12.67
C LEU A 71 -6.17 5.54 -12.55
N ASP A 72 -6.20 4.29 -12.99
CA ASP A 72 -7.35 3.39 -12.80
C ASP A 72 -7.33 2.72 -11.41
N LEU A 73 -6.13 2.55 -10.83
CA LEU A 73 -5.95 1.97 -9.51
C LEU A 73 -4.75 2.61 -8.82
N PHE A 74 -4.94 2.99 -7.57
CA PHE A 74 -3.86 3.31 -6.65
C PHE A 74 -3.93 2.31 -5.49
N MET A 75 -2.86 1.57 -5.28
CA MET A 75 -2.72 0.60 -4.20
C MET A 75 -1.54 0.98 -3.32
N LEU A 76 -1.78 1.27 -2.04
CA LEU A 76 -0.75 1.47 -1.03
C LEU A 76 -0.69 0.24 -0.11
N LEU A 77 0.47 -0.42 -0.05
CA LEU A 77 0.76 -1.49 0.90
C LEU A 77 1.50 -0.93 2.11
N ILE A 78 0.86 -0.97 3.27
CA ILE A 78 1.47 -0.69 4.57
C ILE A 78 1.96 -2.03 5.13
N THR A 79 3.24 -2.31 4.96
CA THR A 79 3.85 -3.60 5.31
C THR A 79 4.35 -3.59 6.75
N ASP A 80 3.80 -4.47 7.56
CA ASP A 80 4.24 -4.74 8.92
C ASP A 80 5.53 -5.58 8.88
N ILE A 81 6.65 -4.96 9.26
CA ILE A 81 7.94 -5.66 9.28
C ILE A 81 8.10 -6.62 10.47
N ILE A 82 7.23 -6.51 11.48
CA ILE A 82 7.22 -7.36 12.67
C ILE A 82 6.40 -8.63 12.39
N ASN A 83 5.17 -8.46 11.88
CA ASN A 83 4.24 -9.56 11.64
C ASN A 83 4.33 -10.16 10.23
N SER A 84 5.06 -9.52 9.30
CA SER A 84 5.17 -9.96 7.90
C SER A 84 3.82 -10.03 7.17
N ASP A 85 2.93 -9.10 7.49
CA ASP A 85 1.63 -8.90 6.84
C ASP A 85 1.60 -7.52 6.18
N SER A 86 0.64 -7.28 5.29
CA SER A 86 0.41 -5.95 4.73
C SER A 86 -1.05 -5.55 4.89
N THR A 87 -1.28 -4.32 5.32
CA THR A 87 -2.59 -3.68 5.18
C THR A 87 -2.59 -2.88 3.88
N VAL A 88 -3.54 -3.19 2.99
CA VAL A 88 -3.69 -2.49 1.72
C VAL A 88 -4.76 -1.41 1.85
N ILE A 89 -4.49 -0.23 1.32
CA ILE A 89 -5.48 0.81 1.02
C ILE A 89 -5.54 0.93 -0.51
N ALA A 90 -6.72 0.80 -1.09
CA ALA A 90 -6.91 0.79 -2.53
C ALA A 90 -8.03 1.75 -2.96
N LEU A 91 -7.72 2.63 -3.92
CA LEU A 91 -8.67 3.59 -4.50
C LEU A 91 -8.64 3.52 -6.04
N GLY A 92 -9.72 4.00 -6.67
CA GLY A 92 -9.86 4.04 -8.13
C GLY A 92 -11.02 3.21 -8.66
N ASN A 93 -11.19 3.20 -9.98
CA ASN A 93 -12.27 2.47 -10.66
C ASN A 93 -12.00 0.96 -10.78
N LYS A 94 -10.75 0.49 -10.54
CA LYS A 94 -10.36 -0.92 -10.63
C LYS A 94 -10.02 -1.59 -9.28
N ILE A 95 -10.55 -1.09 -8.17
CA ILE A 95 -10.35 -1.71 -6.84
C ILE A 95 -10.79 -3.18 -6.77
N GLY A 96 -11.75 -3.60 -7.61
CA GLY A 96 -12.19 -5.00 -7.69
C GLY A 96 -11.09 -5.98 -8.13
N ALA A 97 -10.00 -5.50 -8.75
CA ALA A 97 -8.82 -6.33 -9.02
C ALA A 97 -8.12 -6.78 -7.73
N VAL A 98 -8.14 -5.92 -6.69
CA VAL A 98 -7.56 -6.22 -5.37
C VAL A 98 -8.40 -7.28 -4.67
N GLU A 99 -9.71 -7.06 -4.62
CA GLU A 99 -10.66 -7.97 -3.98
C GLU A 99 -10.61 -9.36 -4.59
N LYS A 100 -10.66 -9.46 -5.93
CA LYS A 100 -10.58 -10.73 -6.64
C LYS A 100 -9.20 -11.38 -6.52
N GLY A 101 -8.14 -10.61 -6.68
CA GLY A 101 -6.77 -11.12 -6.68
C GLY A 101 -6.35 -11.75 -5.36
N TYR A 102 -6.88 -11.24 -4.24
CA TYR A 102 -6.58 -11.74 -2.90
C TYR A 102 -7.74 -12.45 -2.22
N ASN A 103 -8.89 -12.55 -2.88
CA ASN A 103 -10.13 -13.09 -2.31
C ASN A 103 -10.47 -12.41 -0.96
N VAL A 104 -10.43 -11.08 -0.95
CA VAL A 104 -10.74 -10.22 0.21
C VAL A 104 -11.85 -9.25 -0.16
N THR A 105 -12.48 -8.65 0.85
CA THR A 105 -13.41 -7.53 0.68
C THR A 105 -12.78 -6.28 1.26
N LEU A 106 -12.75 -5.20 0.48
CA LEU A 106 -12.28 -3.92 0.96
C LEU A 106 -13.35 -3.30 1.86
N ASN A 107 -13.02 -3.12 3.13
CA ASN A 107 -13.87 -2.42 4.09
C ASN A 107 -13.29 -1.01 4.28
N ASN A 108 -14.06 0.03 3.97
CA ASN A 108 -13.56 1.41 3.91
C ASN A 108 -12.26 1.52 3.09
N ASN A 109 -12.26 0.95 1.87
CA ASN A 109 -11.12 0.92 0.93
C ASN A 109 -9.87 0.16 1.43
N MET A 110 -10.01 -0.63 2.50
CA MET A 110 -8.89 -1.29 3.17
C MET A 110 -9.12 -2.79 3.34
N ALA A 111 -8.05 -3.58 3.25
CA ALA A 111 -8.04 -4.99 3.65
C ALA A 111 -6.68 -5.40 4.21
N VAL A 112 -6.66 -6.47 5.01
CA VAL A 112 -5.41 -7.09 5.48
C VAL A 112 -5.05 -8.26 4.57
N LEU A 113 -3.82 -8.25 4.06
CA LEU A 113 -3.23 -9.27 3.21
C LEU A 113 -2.17 -10.05 4.01
N LYS A 114 -2.57 -11.19 4.57
CA LYS A 114 -1.70 -12.02 5.40
C LYS A 114 -0.56 -12.64 4.60
N GLY A 115 0.65 -12.58 5.12
CA GLY A 115 1.87 -13.10 4.49
C GLY A 115 2.32 -12.34 3.24
N VAL A 116 1.68 -11.21 2.90
CA VAL A 116 2.07 -10.39 1.76
C VAL A 116 3.06 -9.34 2.23
N VAL A 117 4.30 -9.41 1.76
CA VAL A 117 5.39 -8.47 2.10
C VAL A 117 6.16 -7.97 0.89
N SER A 118 6.03 -8.63 -0.26
CA SER A 118 6.78 -8.31 -1.46
C SER A 118 5.87 -7.85 -2.59
N ARG A 119 5.88 -6.54 -2.87
CA ARG A 119 5.19 -6.00 -4.05
C ARG A 119 5.57 -6.74 -5.34
N LYS A 120 6.87 -6.90 -5.61
CA LYS A 120 7.34 -7.47 -6.89
C LYS A 120 6.95 -8.94 -7.08
N LYS A 121 6.99 -9.74 -6.02
CA LYS A 121 6.75 -11.19 -6.10
C LYS A 121 5.28 -11.57 -5.90
N GLN A 122 4.58 -10.86 -5.01
CA GLN A 122 3.25 -11.27 -4.55
C GLN A 122 2.16 -10.36 -5.09
N VAL A 123 2.43 -9.07 -5.32
CA VAL A 123 1.39 -8.11 -5.72
C VAL A 123 1.35 -7.88 -7.22
N VAL A 124 2.47 -7.49 -7.80
CA VAL A 124 2.54 -7.12 -9.22
C VAL A 124 2.00 -8.22 -10.13
N PRO A 125 2.39 -9.50 -10.00
CA PRO A 125 1.88 -10.55 -10.89
C PRO A 125 0.36 -10.74 -10.79
N ILE A 126 -0.19 -10.76 -9.56
CA ILE A 126 -1.61 -10.96 -9.29
C ILE A 126 -2.42 -9.79 -9.84
N ILE A 127 -2.04 -8.56 -9.50
CA ILE A 127 -2.76 -7.36 -9.93
C ILE A 127 -2.66 -7.18 -11.45
N THR A 128 -1.50 -7.47 -12.04
CA THR A 128 -1.37 -7.46 -13.51
C THR A 128 -2.35 -8.43 -14.15
N ASP A 129 -2.51 -9.63 -13.59
CA ASP A 129 -3.41 -10.64 -14.14
C ASP A 129 -4.89 -10.24 -14.00
N MET A 130 -5.27 -9.67 -12.86
CA MET A 130 -6.64 -9.20 -12.60
C MET A 130 -7.04 -7.96 -13.41
N LEU A 131 -6.06 -7.23 -13.94
CA LEU A 131 -6.24 -6.02 -14.77
C LEU A 131 -6.09 -6.29 -16.28
N LYS A 132 -5.88 -7.54 -16.70
CA LYS A 132 -6.00 -7.94 -18.11
C LYS A 132 -7.47 -7.98 -18.51
#